data_AF-A0A6A1W7M6-F1
#
_entry.id   AF-A0A6A1W7M6-F1
#
_cell.length_a   1.000
_cell.length_b   1.000
_cell.length_c   1.000
_cell.angle_alpha   90.00
_cell.angle_beta   90.00
_cell.angle_gamma   90.00
#
_symmetry.space_group_name_H-M   'P 1'
#
loop_
_entity.id
_entity.type
_entity.pdbx_description
1 polymer ?
#
loop_
_entity_poly.entity_id
_entity_poly.type
_entity_poly.pdbx_seq_one_letter_code
_entity_poly.pdbx_strand_id
1 'polypeptide(L)' 'MDYTAEDFSFLMSTNLESAFHLSQLAYPLLKSSEAGSIVFISSIAGQLTIPATSIYGATKGGMDQLARSLAKQLYGTLAY' A
#
# COMPACT_ATOMS: atom_id res chain seq x y z
N MET A 1 -6.67 -5.20 -23.39
CA MET A 1 -6.61 -4.33 -22.19
C MET A 1 -6.69 -2.94 -22.73
N ASP A 2 -7.74 -2.19 -22.37
CA ASP A 2 -7.99 -0.86 -22.90
C ASP A 2 -7.49 0.17 -21.88
N TYR A 3 -6.17 0.13 -21.62
CA TYR A 3 -5.49 1.08 -20.75
C TYR A 3 -4.32 1.72 -21.50
N THR A 4 -4.15 3.02 -21.29
CA THR A 4 -2.98 3.76 -21.76
C THR A 4 -1.83 3.65 -20.74
N ALA A 5 -0.63 4.06 -21.14
CA ALA A 5 0.50 4.17 -20.23
C ALA A 5 0.23 5.25 -19.16
N GLU A 6 -0.51 6.28 -19.54
CA GLU A 6 -0.97 7.37 -18.68
C GLU A 6 -1.95 6.86 -17.62
N ASP A 7 -2.91 6.00 -17.98
CA ASP A 7 -3.83 5.37 -17.01
C ASP A 7 -3.08 4.53 -15.97
N PHE A 8 -2.09 3.76 -16.44
CA PHE A 8 -1.24 2.97 -15.56
C PHE A 8 -0.48 3.87 -14.57
N SER A 9 0.21 4.87 -15.10
CA SER A 9 1.03 5.79 -14.32
C SER A 9 0.18 6.57 -13.31
N PHE A 10 -1.00 7.04 -13.73
CA PHE A 10 -1.95 7.74 -12.87
C PHE A 10 -2.42 6.86 -11.71
N LEU A 11 -2.88 5.63 -11.99
CA LEU A 11 -3.38 4.73 -10.96
C LEU A 11 -2.28 4.24 -10.00
N MET A 12 -1.08 3.95 -10.51
CA MET A 12 0.06 3.52 -9.71
C MET A 12 0.57 4.62 -8.80
N SER A 13 0.83 5.81 -9.36
CA SER A 13 1.30 6.97 -8.59
C SER A 13 0.31 7.38 -7.52
N THR A 14 -0.97 7.46 -7.89
CA THR A 14 -2.03 7.93 -6.98
C THR A 14 -2.33 6.94 -5.86
N ASN A 15 -2.37 5.64 -6.14
CA ASN A 15 -2.80 4.66 -5.13
C ASN A 15 -1.64 4.02 -4.36
N LEU A 16 -0.59 3.59 -5.05
CA LEU A 16 0.46 2.77 -4.45
C LEU A 16 1.69 3.58 -4.08
N GLU A 17 2.20 4.41 -5.00
CA GLU A 17 3.40 5.21 -4.73
C GLU A 17 3.11 6.25 -3.63
N SER A 18 1.97 6.94 -3.70
CA SER A 18 1.57 7.89 -2.65
C SER A 18 1.50 7.21 -1.27
N ALA A 19 0.90 6.02 -1.19
CA ALA A 19 0.78 5.23 0.03
C ALA A 19 2.16 4.82 0.57
N PHE A 20 3.06 4.41 -0.32
CA PHE A 20 4.45 4.09 0.03
C PHE A 20 5.21 5.31 0.55
N HIS A 21 5.18 6.44 -0.16
CA HIS A 21 5.92 7.63 0.23
C HIS A 21 5.38 8.26 1.52
N LEU A 22 4.06 8.29 1.72
CA LEU A 22 3.48 8.72 2.99
C LEU A 22 3.92 7.81 4.14
N SER A 23 3.95 6.50 3.91
CA SER A 23 4.44 5.54 4.91
C SER A 23 5.90 5.74 5.23
N GLN A 24 6.74 6.00 4.21
CA GLN A 24 8.16 6.28 4.36
C GLN A 24 8.39 7.52 5.24
N LEU A 25 7.64 8.60 4.99
CA LEU A 25 7.73 9.83 5.77
C LEU A 25 7.18 9.65 7.19
N ALA A 26 6.11 8.86 7.36
CA ALA A 26 5.52 8.58 8.66
C ALA A 26 6.33 7.56 9.48
N TYR A 27 7.19 6.75 8.85
CA TYR A 27 7.86 5.61 9.49
C TYR A 27 8.62 5.98 10.78
N PRO A 28 9.43 7.06 10.84
CA PRO A 28 10.10 7.44 12.09
C PRO A 28 9.11 7.80 13.21
N LEU A 29 8.01 8.48 12.88
CA LEU A 29 6.96 8.88 13.83
C LEU A 29 6.17 7.67 14.33
N LEU A 30 5.89 6.71 13.45
CA LEU A 30 5.26 5.44 13.79
C LEU A 30 6.15 4.61 14.71
N LYS A 31 7.47 4.60 14.48
CA LYS A 31 8.45 3.91 15.33
C LYS A 31 8.62 4.55 16.71
N SER A 32 8.56 5.88 16.81
CA SER A 32 8.74 6.59 18.08
C SER A 32 7.49 6.64 18.96
N SER A 33 6.32 6.33 18.40
CA SER A 33 5.05 6.39 19.11
C SER A 33 4.68 5.05 19.71
N GLU A 34 4.35 5.01 21.01
CA GLU A 34 3.84 3.81 21.69
C GLU A 34 2.48 3.35 21.15
N ALA A 35 1.74 4.24 20.47
CA ALA A 35 0.41 3.99 19.92
C ALA A 35 0.28 4.44 18.45
N GLY A 36 1.40 4.47 17.71
CA GLY A 36 1.42 4.83 16.29
C GLY A 36 0.62 3.82 15.45
N SER A 37 -0.21 4.31 14.53
CA SER A 37 -0.99 3.46 13.63
C SER A 37 -1.10 4.08 12.24
N ILE A 38 -1.13 3.22 11.22
CA ILE A 38 -1.39 3.58 9.83
C ILE A 38 -2.43 2.61 9.26
N VAL A 39 -3.43 3.15 8.57
CA VAL A 39 -4.53 2.36 7.99
C VAL A 39 -4.58 2.62 6.49
N PHE A 40 -4.43 1.56 5.70
CA PHE A 40 -4.57 1.61 4.25
C PHE A 40 -6.00 1.26 3.84
N ILE A 41 -6.61 2.09 3.00
CA ILE A 41 -7.93 1.79 2.41
C ILE A 41 -7.74 0.98 1.14
N SER A 42 -7.83 -0.34 1.29
CA SER A 42 -7.73 -1.30 0.19
C SER A 42 -9.09 -1.56 -0.50
N SER A 43 -9.20 -2.66 -1.25
CA SER A 43 -10.41 -3.12 -1.92
C SER A 43 -10.42 -4.64 -2.07
N ILE A 44 -11.60 -5.23 -2.17
CA ILE A 44 -11.77 -6.64 -2.56
C ILE A 44 -11.11 -6.95 -3.91
N ALA A 45 -10.98 -5.95 -4.80
CA ALA A 45 -10.26 -6.06 -6.06
C ALA A 45 -8.75 -6.30 -5.90
N GLY A 46 -8.17 -6.05 -4.71
CA GLY A 46 -6.79 -6.39 -4.38
C GLY A 46 -6.57 -7.86 -4.03
N GLN A 47 -7.66 -8.60 -3.76
CA GLN A 47 -7.62 -10.01 -3.34
C GLN A 47 -8.26 -10.94 -4.36
N LEU A 48 -9.26 -10.46 -5.11
CA LEU A 48 -10.00 -11.22 -6.10
C LEU A 48 -9.82 -10.62 -7.50
N THR A 49 -9.85 -11.49 -8.51
CA THR A 49 -9.86 -11.05 -9.91
C THR A 49 -11.25 -10.52 -10.27
N ILE A 50 -11.34 -9.21 -10.48
CA ILE A 50 -12.55 -8.55 -10.96
C ILE A 50 -12.28 -8.05 -12.40
N PRO A 51 -13.15 -8.38 -13.38
CA PRO A 51 -13.01 -7.87 -14.74
C PRO A 51 -12.94 -6.34 -14.78
N ALA A 52 -12.13 -5.80 -15.70
CA ALA A 52 -11.92 -4.36 -15.90
C ALA A 52 -11.28 -3.58 -14.73
N THR A 53 -10.68 -4.25 -13.75
CA THR A 53 -9.94 -3.59 -12.66
C THR A 53 -8.49 -4.05 -12.56
N SER A 54 -7.83 -4.43 -13.66
CA SER A 54 -6.50 -5.07 -13.57
C SER A 54 -5.45 -4.17 -12.91
N ILE A 55 -5.35 -2.89 -13.32
CA ILE A 55 -4.39 -1.93 -12.74
C ILE A 55 -4.82 -1.53 -11.33
N TYR A 56 -6.09 -1.16 -11.15
CA TYR A 56 -6.62 -0.80 -9.82
C TYR A 56 -6.46 -1.94 -8.80
N GLY A 57 -6.78 -3.17 -9.19
CA GLY A 57 -6.61 -4.36 -8.36
C GLY A 57 -5.14 -4.60 -8.01
N ALA A 58 -4.23 -4.43 -8.98
CA ALA A 58 -2.80 -4.50 -8.72
C ALA A 58 -2.33 -3.45 -7.69
N THR A 59 -2.82 -2.20 -7.77
CA THR A 59 -2.44 -1.17 -6.79
C THR A 59 -2.94 -1.51 -5.38
N LYS A 60 -4.17 -2.02 -5.26
CA LYS A 60 -4.78 -2.42 -3.98
C LYS A 60 -4.12 -3.68 -3.39
N GLY A 61 -3.79 -4.67 -4.21
CA GLY A 61 -2.99 -5.82 -3.79
C GLY A 61 -1.57 -5.41 -3.35
N GLY A 62 -0.98 -4.42 -4.02
CA GLY A 62 0.28 -3.80 -3.61
C GLY A 62 0.19 -3.13 -2.24
N MET A 63 -0.89 -2.37 -1.98
CA MET A 63 -1.14 -1.76 -0.67
C MET A 63 -1.32 -2.80 0.44
N ASP A 64 -2.02 -3.91 0.16
CA ASP A 64 -2.17 -5.02 1.12
C ASP A 64 -0.82 -5.62 1.50
N GLN A 65 0.07 -5.81 0.51
CA GLN A 65 1.42 -6.33 0.77
C GLN A 65 2.28 -5.30 1.52
N LEU A 66 2.17 -4.01 1.18
CA LEU A 66 2.84 -2.93 1.88
C LEU A 66 2.45 -2.90 3.36
N ALA A 67 1.16 -3.02 3.68
CA ALA A 67 0.65 -3.06 5.05
C ALA A 67 1.29 -4.21 5.86
N ARG A 68 1.33 -5.42 5.31
CA ARG A 68 1.95 -6.59 5.96
C ARG A 68 3.45 -6.40 6.18
N SER A 69 4.15 -5.84 5.19
CA SER A 69 5.59 -5.57 5.29
C SER A 69 5.88 -4.51 6.36
N LEU A 70 5.13 -3.40 6.37
CA LEU A 70 5.29 -2.33 7.35
C LEU A 70 4.98 -2.80 8.76
N ALA A 71 3.93 -3.60 8.96
CA ALA A 71 3.65 -4.19 10.26
C ALA A 71 4.87 -4.96 10.79
N LYS A 72 5.46 -5.84 9.97
CA LYS A 72 6.67 -6.59 10.36
C LYS A 72 7.86 -5.67 10.65
N GLN A 73 8.07 -4.62 9.86
CA GLN A 73 9.14 -3.66 10.09
C GLN A 73 8.94 -2.87 11.39
N LEU A 74 7.71 -2.49 11.71
CA LEU A 74 7.35 -1.76 12.93
C LEU A 74 7.47 -2.64 14.19
N TYR A 75 7.05 -3.91 14.15
CA TYR A 75 7.18 -4.84 15.27
C TYR A 75 8.61 -5.42 15.44
N GLY A 76 9.43 -5.42 14.38
CA GLY A 76 10.75 -6.08 14.32
C GLY A 76 11.94 -5.31 14.92
N THR A 77 11.79 -4.62 16.06
CA THR A 77 12.93 -4.09 16.84
C THR A 77 12.98 -4.64 18.27
N LEU A 78 12.03 -5.49 18.66
CA LEU A 78 11.98 -6.12 20.00
C LEU A 78 11.68 -7.64 19.96
N ALA A 79 11.85 -8.29 18.81
CA ALA A 79 11.57 -9.72 18.66
C ALA A 79 12.80 -10.47 18.12
N TYR A 80 13.84 -10.55 18.94
CA TYR A 80 14.82 -11.64 18.99
C TYR A 80 15.26 -11.81 20.45
#